data_AF-A0A430QDK6-F1
#
_entry.id   AF-A0A430QDK6-F1
#
_cell.length_a   1.000
_cell.length_b   1.000
_cell.length_c   1.000
_cell.angle_alpha   90.00
_cell.angle_beta   90.00
_cell.angle_gamma   90.00
#
_symmetry.space_group_name_H-M   'P 1'
#
loop_
_entity.id
_entity.type
_entity.pdbx_description
1 polymer ?
#
loop_
_entity_poly.entity_id
_entity_poly.type
_entity_poly.pdbx_seq_one_letter_code
_entity_poly.pdbx_strand_id
1 'polypeptide(L)'
;MDDLKNSLERQSSLIELLVKIMSLSPRANVSNSTMTPDSIANSINEFTFDPECGITFVAWFKRHEDLFTNDCKEWDEGSKLRLLLRKFGVS
;
A
#
# COMPACT_ATOMS: atom_id res chain seq x y z
N MET A 1 15.70 30.00 29.68
CA MET A 1 14.39 30.25 29.03
C MET A 1 14.60 30.42 27.53
N ASP A 2 15.73 31.01 27.14
CA ASP A 2 16.17 31.26 25.77
C ASP A 2 16.45 29.98 24.95
N ASP A 3 16.95 28.92 25.58
CA ASP A 3 17.18 27.62 24.91
C ASP A 3 15.88 26.94 24.47
N LEU A 4 14.82 27.05 25.27
CA LEU A 4 13.52 26.48 24.95
C LEU A 4 12.88 27.22 23.76
N LYS A 5 13.05 28.54 23.74
CA LYS A 5 12.60 29.39 22.63
C LYS A 5 13.36 29.07 21.34
N ASN A 6 14.69 28.94 21.42
CA ASN A 6 15.52 28.56 20.27
C ASN A 6 15.13 27.16 19.74
N SER A 7 14.89 26.21 20.63
CA SER A 7 14.43 24.87 20.26
C SER A 7 13.06 24.90 19.58
N LEU A 8 12.11 25.67 20.11
CA LEU A 8 10.77 25.81 19.51
C LEU A 8 10.82 26.49 18.13
N GLU A 9 11.64 27.52 17.96
CA GLU A 9 11.83 28.16 16.66
C GLU A 9 12.44 27.20 15.63
N ARG A 10 13.40 26.36 16.07
CA ARG A 10 13.95 25.31 15.20
C ARG A 10 12.91 24.27 14.80
N GLN A 11 12.06 23.84 15.73
CA GLN A 11 10.96 22.93 15.42
C GLN A 11 9.99 23.55 14.41
N SER A 12 9.63 24.82 14.58
CA SER A 12 8.74 25.54 13.65
C SER A 12 9.31 25.62 12.23
N SER A 13 10.61 25.92 12.07
CA SER A 13 11.24 25.95 10.75
C SER A 13 11.29 24.58 10.08
N LEU A 14 11.47 23.49 10.84
CA LEU A 14 11.42 22.14 10.29
C LEU A 14 10.02 21.76 9.80
N ILE A 15 8.98 22.13 10.54
CA ILE A 15 7.59 21.89 10.16
C ILE A 15 7.23 22.68 8.90
N GLU A 16 7.63 23.95 8.82
CA GLU A 16 7.39 24.78 7.63
C GLU A 16 8.08 24.19 6.38
N LEU A 17 9.32 23.71 6.54
CA LEU A 17 10.05 23.04 5.47
C LEU A 17 9.36 21.74 5.03
N LEU A 18 8.87 20.92 5.97
CA LEU A 18 8.12 19.70 5.66
C LEU A 18 6.83 20.01 4.90
N VAL A 19 6.05 21.00 5.35
CA VAL A 19 4.82 21.44 4.66
C VAL A 19 5.14 21.91 3.24
N LYS A 20 6.22 22.68 3.07
CA LYS A 20 6.68 23.14 1.76
C LYS A 20 7.10 21.98 0.86
N ILE A 21 7.81 20.99 1.37
CA ILE A 21 8.18 19.78 0.61
C ILE A 21 6.92 18.97 0.23
N MET A 22 5.95 18.86 1.13
CA MET A 22 4.68 18.16 0.85
C MET A 22 3.81 18.89 -0.18
N SER A 23 3.89 20.23 -0.26
CA SER A 23 3.15 21.04 -1.24
C SER A 23 3.89 21.24 -2.57
N LEU A 24 5.21 21.13 -2.57
CA LEU A 24 6.05 21.11 -3.78
C LEU A 24 6.22 19.70 -4.36
N SER A 25 5.86 18.65 -3.61
CA SER A 25 5.64 17.36 -4.20
C SER A 25 4.54 17.55 -5.24
N PRO A 26 4.79 17.33 -6.55
CA PRO A 26 3.69 16.95 -7.40
C PRO A 26 3.20 15.68 -6.76
N ARG A 27 2.15 15.81 -5.94
CA ARG A 27 1.30 14.70 -5.55
C ARG A 27 0.92 14.16 -6.90
N ALA A 28 1.68 13.15 -7.35
CA ALA A 28 1.34 12.33 -8.48
C ALA A 28 -0.13 12.10 -8.22
N ASN A 29 -0.92 12.68 -9.11
CA ASN A 29 -2.34 12.67 -8.98
C ASN A 29 -2.64 11.19 -8.85
N VAL A 30 -2.85 10.72 -7.62
CA VAL A 30 -3.75 9.61 -7.36
C VAL A 30 -5.12 10.23 -7.62
N SER A 31 -5.31 10.75 -8.85
CA SER A 31 -6.56 10.68 -9.57
C SER A 31 -6.96 9.26 -9.31
N ASN A 32 -7.93 9.13 -8.41
CA ASN A 32 -8.90 8.05 -8.30
C ASN A 32 -8.63 7.06 -9.42
N SER A 33 -7.58 6.27 -9.24
CA SER A 33 -7.14 5.36 -10.27
C SER A 33 -8.17 4.32 -10.03
N THR A 34 -9.20 4.33 -10.89
CA THR A 34 -10.01 3.17 -11.17
C THR A 34 -9.12 1.98 -10.89
N MET A 35 -9.36 1.30 -9.77
CA MET A 35 -8.41 0.33 -9.23
C MET A 35 -8.42 -0.83 -10.21
N THR A 36 -7.62 -0.71 -11.27
CA THR A 36 -7.71 -1.61 -12.40
C THR A 36 -7.21 -2.96 -11.92
N PRO A 37 -7.73 -4.05 -12.49
CA PRO A 37 -7.34 -5.38 -12.07
C PRO A 37 -5.82 -5.60 -12.09
N ASP A 38 -5.10 -4.97 -13.02
CA ASP A 38 -3.64 -4.98 -13.07
C ASP A 38 -2.97 -4.14 -11.96
N SER A 39 -3.57 -3.03 -11.52
CA SER A 39 -3.07 -2.26 -10.38
C SER A 39 -3.19 -3.04 -9.08
N ILE A 40 -4.31 -3.74 -8.90
CA ILE A 40 -4.54 -4.65 -7.77
C ILE A 40 -3.54 -5.82 -7.82
N ALA A 41 -3.33 -6.42 -8.99
CA ALA A 41 -2.35 -7.50 -9.17
C ALA A 41 -0.90 -7.09 -8.86
N ASN A 42 -0.53 -5.85 -9.21
CA ASN A 42 0.78 -5.29 -8.88
C ASN A 42 0.92 -4.93 -7.40
N SER A 43 -0.19 -4.61 -6.72
CA SER A 43 -0.18 -4.30 -5.28
C SER A 43 -0.08 -5.55 -4.39
N ILE A 44 -0.43 -6.73 -4.91
CA ILE A 44 -0.29 -8.00 -4.20
C ILE A 44 1.13 -8.54 -4.46
N ASN A 45 1.82 -9.01 -3.41
CA ASN A 45 3.11 -9.66 -3.57
C ASN A 45 2.94 -11.10 -4.08
N GLU A 46 3.86 -11.62 -4.89
CA GLU A 46 3.82 -13.03 -5.31
C GLU A 46 3.85 -13.97 -4.09
N PHE A 47 3.08 -15.04 -4.15
CA PHE A 47 3.04 -16.01 -3.06
C PHE A 47 4.29 -16.89 -3.10
N THR A 48 5.12 -16.80 -2.06
CA THR A 48 6.25 -17.69 -1.84
C THR A 48 5.99 -18.52 -0.59
N PHE A 49 5.96 -19.84 -0.73
CA PHE A 49 5.78 -20.72 0.42
C PHE A 49 7.09 -20.81 1.21
N ASP A 50 7.08 -20.30 2.43
CA ASP A 50 8.22 -20.38 3.35
C ASP A 50 7.71 -20.73 4.76
N PRO A 51 7.75 -22.01 5.15
CA PRO A 51 7.25 -22.45 6.45
C PRO A 51 8.14 -22.00 7.61
N GLU A 52 9.43 -21.74 7.38
CA GLU A 52 10.38 -21.30 8.41
C GLU A 52 10.14 -19.84 8.81
N CYS A 53 9.75 -19.00 7.85
CA CYS A 53 9.34 -17.61 8.05
C CYS A 53 7.84 -17.44 8.34
N GLY A 54 7.09 -18.54 8.42
CA GLY A 54 5.63 -18.52 8.65
C GLY A 54 4.81 -17.99 7.47
N ILE A 55 5.40 -17.93 6.28
CA ILE A 55 4.72 -17.53 5.03
C ILE A 55 3.92 -18.72 4.51
N THR A 56 2.73 -18.87 5.09
CA THR A 56 1.70 -19.82 4.66
C THR A 56 0.66 -19.12 3.78
N PHE A 57 -0.10 -19.89 3.00
CA PHE A 57 -1.20 -19.34 2.20
C PHE A 57 -2.18 -18.54 3.06
N VAL A 58 -2.50 -19.03 4.26
CA VAL A 58 -3.40 -18.36 5.20
C VAL A 58 -2.84 -17.01 5.64
N ALA A 59 -1.55 -16.95 6.01
CA ALA A 59 -0.91 -15.71 6.46
C ALA A 59 -0.80 -14.67 5.34
N TRP A 60 -0.48 -15.12 4.12
CA TRP A 60 -0.42 -14.27 2.94
C TRP A 60 -1.82 -13.76 2.55
N PHE A 61 -2.81 -14.66 2.49
CA PHE A 61 -4.18 -14.30 2.13
C PHE A 61 -4.79 -13.32 3.12
N LYS A 62 -4.57 -13.52 4.43
CA LYS A 62 -5.04 -12.60 5.48
C LYS A 62 -4.51 -11.17 5.32
N ARG A 63 -3.29 -11.01 4.76
CA ARG A 63 -2.73 -9.68 4.46
C ARG A 63 -3.37 -9.01 3.24
N HIS A 64 -4.00 -9.79 2.37
CA HIS A 64 -4.66 -9.33 1.15
C HIS A 64 -6.20 -9.43 1.23
N GLU A 65 -6.75 -9.93 2.33
CA GLU A 65 -8.19 -10.18 2.53
C GLU A 65 -9.01 -8.88 2.41
N ASP A 66 -8.52 -7.78 2.98
CA ASP A 66 -9.15 -6.46 2.84
C ASP A 66 -9.29 -6.04 1.38
N LEU A 67 -8.30 -6.35 0.55
CA LEU A 67 -8.32 -6.01 -0.88
C LEU A 67 -9.30 -6.90 -1.65
N PHE A 68 -9.44 -8.18 -1.28
CA PHE A 68 -10.50 -9.03 -1.85
C PHE A 68 -11.91 -8.61 -1.41
N THR A 69 -12.04 -8.07 -0.19
CA THR A 69 -13.32 -7.71 0.44
C THR A 69 -13.78 -6.32 0.03
N ASN A 70 -12.85 -5.37 -0.16
CA ASN A 70 -13.14 -3.96 -0.39
C ASN A 70 -12.95 -3.59 -1.87
N ASP A 71 -11.79 -3.91 -2.47
CA ASP A 71 -11.48 -3.56 -3.87
C ASP A 71 -12.05 -4.57 -4.88
N CYS A 72 -12.02 -5.86 -4.56
CA CYS A 72 -12.63 -6.89 -5.41
C CYS A 72 -14.09 -7.18 -5.04
N LYS A 73 -14.75 -6.34 -4.21
CA LYS A 73 -16.13 -6.61 -3.75
C LYS A 73 -17.10 -6.88 -4.90
N GLU A 74 -17.00 -6.07 -5.96
CA GLU A 74 -17.86 -6.12 -7.15
C GLU A 74 -17.36 -7.10 -8.21
N TRP A 75 -16.24 -7.79 -7.97
CA TRP A 75 -15.67 -8.72 -8.94
C TRP A 75 -16.33 -10.09 -8.83
N ASP A 76 -16.51 -10.71 -10.00
CA ASP A 76 -16.91 -12.11 -10.11
C ASP A 76 -15.83 -13.04 -9.53
N GLU A 77 -16.26 -14.19 -9.00
CA GLU A 77 -15.36 -15.19 -8.43
C GLU A 77 -14.28 -15.63 -9.43
N GLY A 78 -14.63 -15.71 -10.72
CA GLY A 78 -13.66 -16.04 -11.77
C GLY A 78 -12.51 -15.02 -11.88
N SER A 79 -12.80 -13.73 -11.67
CA SER A 79 -11.80 -12.66 -11.70
C SER A 79 -10.92 -12.66 -10.44
N LYS A 80 -11.52 -12.96 -9.27
CA LYS A 80 -10.77 -13.12 -8.00
C LYS A 80 -9.83 -14.33 -8.07
N LEU A 81 -10.31 -15.46 -8.60
CA LEU A 81 -9.50 -16.66 -8.78
C LEU A 81 -8.38 -16.46 -9.81
N ARG A 82 -8.66 -15.79 -10.92
CA ARG A 82 -7.63 -15.45 -11.92
C ARG A 82 -6.52 -14.57 -11.33
N LEU A 83 -6.87 -13.61 -10.49
CA LEU A 83 -5.92 -12.79 -9.74
C LEU A 83 -5.06 -13.66 -8.81
N LEU A 84 -5.69 -14.55 -8.03
CA LEU A 84 -5.01 -15.46 -7.13
C LEU A 84 -4.02 -16.36 -7.88
N LEU A 85 -4.46 -17.01 -8.96
CA LEU A 85 -3.64 -17.88 -9.81
C LEU A 85 -2.43 -17.14 -10.39
N ARG A 86 -2.62 -15.89 -10.82
CA ARG A 86 -1.53 -15.03 -11.30
C ARG A 86 -0.49 -14.76 -10.21
N LYS A 87 -0.91 -14.65 -8.95
CA LYS A 87 -0.02 -14.45 -7.80
C LYS A 87 0.64 -15.72 -7.28
N PHE A 88 0.14 -16.89 -7.66
CA PHE A 88 0.76 -18.18 -7.36
C PHE A 88 1.84 -18.58 -8.38
N GLY A 89 2.13 -17.74 -9.39
CA GLY A 89 3.10 -18.06 -10.44
C GLY A 89 2.62 -19.15 -11.41
N VAL A 90 1.34 -19.52 -11.35
CA VAL A 90 0.72 -20.46 -12.29
C VAL A 90 0.24 -19.66 -13.51
N SER A 91 1.19 -19.18 -14.31
CA SER A 91 0.90 -18.49 -15.57
C SER A 91 1.01 -19.41 -16.77
#